data_AF-A0A4R2B1N6-F1
#
_entry.id   AF-A0A4R2B1N6-F1
#
_cell.length_a   1.000
_cell.length_b   1.000
_cell.length_c   1.000
_cell.angle_alpha   90.00
_cell.angle_beta   90.00
_cell.angle_gamma   90.00
#
_symmetry.space_group_name_H-M   'P 1'
#
loop_
_entity.id
_entity.type
_entity.pdbx_description
1 polymer ?
#
loop_
_entity_poly.entity_id
_entity_poly.type
_entity_poly.pdbx_seq_one_letter_code
_entity_poly.pdbx_strand_id
1 'polypeptide(L)'
;MLSKPRTKPLVLKKEEALLLRLLRNHPKYHEIERDYSKRKAGYKGELNIDYYLTLLPKENYFILHDLRLPHGDHFFQIDTLLICTRFALLLEIKNYSGTIFFDQFTNQLIRTLNQKIEAFPCPLYQVKRQKLQLKQWLAGFGILNLPIEHLVVMSNSSSILQTNEGNEHIFKGIIHGWKLIPEIERIDQLRKPFKIAPQALEKVAESLLNAHTPENPDILKLFEIPAADIKIGVACPGCKSLPMKRIRGSWYCEICRLRSRDAHMKAINDYFLLFQTGLTNRELREYLHITSSHVASDILSQMNIPFTGKRRDRVYYSLGTY
;
A
#
# COMPACT_ATOMS: atom_id res chain seq x y z
N MET A 1 17.29 -6.95 -12.87
CA MET A 1 17.25 -5.62 -12.23
C MET A 1 16.45 -5.70 -10.95
N LEU A 2 16.83 -4.92 -9.95
CA LEU A 2 16.12 -4.75 -8.69
C LEU A 2 14.71 -4.18 -8.98
N SER A 3 13.65 -4.75 -8.42
CA SER A 3 12.29 -4.18 -8.53
C SER A 3 11.62 -4.33 -7.18
N LYS A 4 10.97 -3.26 -6.71
CA LYS A 4 10.13 -3.30 -5.52
C LYS A 4 8.73 -3.69 -5.96
N PRO A 5 8.27 -4.92 -5.69
CA PRO A 5 6.95 -5.36 -6.12
C PRO A 5 5.85 -4.58 -5.39
N ARG A 6 4.69 -4.44 -6.02
CA ARG A 6 3.53 -3.90 -5.34
C ARG A 6 3.05 -4.90 -4.31
N THR A 7 2.87 -4.43 -3.08
CA THR A 7 2.32 -5.23 -1.99
C THR A 7 1.09 -4.54 -1.43
N LYS A 8 0.18 -5.32 -0.82
CA LYS A 8 -0.99 -4.77 -0.15
C LYS A 8 -0.54 -3.75 0.92
N PRO A 9 -0.99 -2.48 0.84
CA PRO A 9 -0.59 -1.44 1.78
C PRO A 9 -0.84 -1.84 3.23
N LEU A 10 0.06 -1.43 4.13
CA LEU A 10 0.00 -1.81 5.54
C LEU A 10 -1.29 -1.31 6.19
N VAL A 11 -1.70 -0.07 5.92
CA VAL A 11 -2.98 0.49 6.37
C VAL A 11 -4.16 -0.38 5.95
N LEU A 12 -4.18 -0.86 4.71
CA LEU A 12 -5.25 -1.72 4.19
C LEU A 12 -5.28 -3.10 4.88
N LYS A 13 -4.12 -3.64 5.27
CA LYS A 13 -4.03 -4.87 6.10
C LYS A 13 -4.58 -4.62 7.51
N LYS A 14 -4.28 -3.46 8.11
CA LYS A 14 -4.76 -3.07 9.43
C LYS A 14 -6.27 -2.87 9.47
N GLU A 15 -6.83 -2.15 8.52
CA GLU A 15 -8.29 -1.97 8.37
C GLU A 15 -9.00 -3.32 8.20
N GLU A 16 -8.44 -4.25 7.42
CA GLU A 16 -8.99 -5.60 7.25
C GLU A 16 -8.97 -6.42 8.57
N ALA A 17 -7.86 -6.35 9.31
CA ALA A 17 -7.74 -6.99 10.62
C ALA A 17 -8.74 -6.37 11.61
N LEU A 18 -8.92 -5.05 11.56
CA LEU A 18 -9.83 -4.30 12.42
C LEU A 18 -11.29 -4.66 12.14
N LEU A 19 -11.73 -4.65 10.87
CA LEU A 19 -13.09 -5.02 10.49
C LEU A 19 -13.45 -6.46 10.86
N LEU A 20 -12.49 -7.38 10.80
CA LEU A 20 -12.69 -8.76 11.27
C LEU A 20 -12.94 -8.83 12.78
N ARG A 21 -12.25 -7.96 13.53
CA ARG A 21 -12.18 -8.01 15.00
C ARG A 21 -13.04 -6.98 15.71
N LEU A 22 -13.72 -6.09 14.99
CA LEU A 22 -14.70 -5.18 15.54
C LEU A 22 -16.11 -5.80 15.49
N LEU A 23 -17.00 -5.38 16.40
CA LEU A 23 -18.42 -5.70 16.29
C LEU A 23 -19.06 -4.85 15.20
N ARG A 24 -20.00 -5.43 14.44
CA ARG A 24 -20.66 -4.73 13.33
C ARG A 24 -21.49 -3.52 13.76
N ASN A 25 -22.01 -3.53 14.99
CA ASN A 25 -22.77 -2.43 15.57
C ASN A 25 -21.89 -1.37 16.25
N HIS A 26 -20.56 -1.51 16.21
CA HIS A 26 -19.67 -0.50 16.77
C HIS A 26 -19.80 0.82 15.99
N PRO A 27 -19.86 2.00 16.64
CA PRO A 27 -20.12 3.28 15.97
C PRO A 27 -19.17 3.59 14.81
N LYS A 28 -17.90 3.22 14.93
CA LYS A 28 -16.86 3.42 13.91
C LYS A 28 -16.83 2.37 12.79
N TYR A 29 -17.59 1.27 12.89
CA TYR A 29 -17.48 0.14 11.94
C TYR A 29 -17.71 0.56 10.48
N HIS A 30 -18.80 1.28 10.21
CA HIS A 30 -19.15 1.72 8.86
C HIS A 30 -18.21 2.78 8.29
N GLU A 31 -17.60 3.60 9.14
CA GLU A 31 -16.54 4.54 8.75
C GLU A 31 -15.31 3.78 8.24
N ILE A 32 -14.82 2.81 9.02
CA ILE A 32 -13.68 1.97 8.66
C ILE A 32 -13.97 1.14 7.41
N GLU A 33 -15.19 0.61 7.28
CA GLU A 33 -15.61 -0.18 6.12
C GLU A 33 -15.60 0.63 4.82
N ARG A 34 -16.05 1.89 4.89
CA ARG A 34 -16.01 2.84 3.78
C ARG A 34 -14.57 3.17 3.38
N ASP A 35 -13.71 3.45 4.35
CA ASP A 35 -12.31 3.79 4.11
C ASP A 35 -11.52 2.60 3.56
N TYR A 36 -11.72 1.41 4.13
CA TYR A 36 -11.20 0.15 3.61
C TYR A 36 -11.63 -0.09 2.16
N SER A 37 -12.92 0.10 1.86
CA SER A 37 -13.45 -0.10 0.51
C SER A 37 -12.82 0.88 -0.50
N LYS A 38 -12.65 2.15 -0.09
CA LYS A 38 -11.98 3.18 -0.90
C LYS A 38 -10.52 2.84 -1.17
N ARG A 39 -9.74 2.49 -0.13
CA ARG A 39 -8.32 2.11 -0.26
C ARG A 39 -8.15 0.83 -1.07
N LYS A 40 -9.02 -0.17 -0.85
CA LYS A 40 -9.04 -1.42 -1.62
C LYS A 40 -9.31 -1.18 -3.10
N ALA A 41 -10.23 -0.28 -3.43
CA ALA A 41 -10.47 0.12 -4.81
C ALA A 41 -9.25 0.82 -5.42
N GLY A 42 -8.58 1.71 -4.68
CA GLY A 42 -7.32 2.34 -5.10
C GLY A 42 -6.24 1.30 -5.42
N TYR A 43 -5.96 0.41 -4.46
CA TYR A 43 -4.98 -0.68 -4.62
C TYR A 43 -5.31 -1.61 -5.81
N LYS A 44 -6.59 -1.91 -6.05
CA LYS A 44 -7.00 -2.68 -7.24
C LYS A 44 -6.71 -1.92 -8.54
N GLY A 45 -6.92 -0.61 -8.56
CA GLY A 45 -6.60 0.23 -9.70
C GLY A 45 -5.10 0.24 -10.00
N GLU A 46 -4.28 0.31 -8.97
CA GLU A 46 -2.83 0.19 -9.08
C GLU A 46 -2.39 -1.16 -9.66
N LEU A 47 -2.94 -2.27 -9.15
CA LEU A 47 -2.67 -3.62 -9.69
C LEU A 47 -3.06 -3.75 -11.17
N ASN A 48 -4.14 -3.09 -11.61
CA ASN A 48 -4.52 -3.09 -13.01
C ASN A 48 -3.46 -2.40 -13.89
N ILE A 49 -2.77 -1.38 -13.38
CA ILE A 49 -1.69 -0.71 -14.11
C ILE A 49 -0.42 -1.55 -14.14
N ASP A 50 -0.13 -2.27 -13.06
CA ASP A 50 1.02 -3.15 -12.99
C ASP A 50 1.01 -4.21 -14.11
N TYR A 51 -0.18 -4.70 -14.53
CA TYR A 51 -0.31 -5.59 -15.70
C TYR A 51 0.36 -5.01 -16.95
N TYR A 52 0.07 -3.76 -17.30
CA TYR A 52 0.68 -3.13 -18.48
C TYR A 52 2.20 -3.03 -18.31
N LEU A 53 2.68 -2.68 -17.12
CA LEU A 53 4.10 -2.58 -16.82
C LEU A 53 4.85 -3.90 -16.98
N THR A 54 4.17 -5.05 -16.86
CA THR A 54 4.78 -6.36 -17.15
C THR A 54 5.15 -6.56 -18.62
N LEU A 55 4.57 -5.77 -19.53
CA LEU A 55 4.84 -5.81 -20.97
C LEU A 55 6.12 -5.05 -21.35
N LEU A 56 6.71 -4.27 -20.43
CA LEU A 56 7.97 -3.58 -20.67
C LEU A 56 9.16 -4.55 -20.61
N PRO A 57 10.23 -4.31 -21.40
CA PRO A 57 11.48 -5.07 -21.28
C PRO A 57 12.13 -4.81 -19.92
N LYS A 58 12.13 -5.83 -19.06
CA LYS A 58 12.53 -5.72 -17.63
C LYS A 58 14.01 -5.41 -17.44
N GLU A 59 14.82 -5.56 -18.49
CA GLU A 59 16.25 -5.29 -18.52
C GLU A 59 16.57 -3.80 -18.69
N ASN A 60 15.56 -2.98 -19.02
CA ASN A 60 15.75 -1.57 -19.32
C ASN A 60 15.24 -0.65 -18.20
N TYR A 61 14.42 -1.16 -17.27
CA TYR A 61 13.70 -0.34 -16.29
C TYR A 61 13.78 -0.92 -14.87
N PHE A 62 14.16 -0.07 -13.91
CA PHE A 62 13.84 -0.27 -12.50
C PHE A 62 12.39 0.17 -12.27
N ILE A 63 11.54 -0.73 -11.79
CA ILE A 63 10.14 -0.43 -11.46
C ILE A 63 9.99 -0.55 -9.95
N LEU A 64 9.72 0.58 -9.30
CA LEU A 64 9.60 0.69 -7.86
C LEU A 64 8.17 1.12 -7.52
N HIS A 65 7.38 0.20 -6.94
CA HIS A 65 6.00 0.47 -6.56
C HIS A 65 5.91 1.06 -5.16
N ASP A 66 4.93 1.94 -4.92
CA ASP A 66 4.56 2.44 -3.60
C ASP A 66 5.76 2.97 -2.79
N LEU A 67 6.51 3.89 -3.41
CA LEU A 67 7.73 4.42 -2.84
C LEU A 67 7.42 5.66 -2.00
N ARG A 68 7.54 5.51 -0.67
CA ARG A 68 7.40 6.60 0.30
C ARG A 68 8.77 7.05 0.80
N LEU A 69 9.14 8.30 0.49
CA LEU A 69 10.47 8.88 0.75
C LEU A 69 10.39 10.07 1.71
N PRO A 70 11.41 10.27 2.56
CA PRO A 70 11.49 11.43 3.44
C PRO A 70 11.76 12.73 2.66
N HIS A 71 11.18 13.83 3.14
CA HIS A 71 11.37 15.17 2.63
C HIS A 71 11.14 16.20 3.76
N GLY A 72 12.24 16.60 4.41
CA GLY A 72 12.18 17.35 5.67
C GLY A 72 11.50 16.52 6.77
N ASP A 73 10.58 17.13 7.50
CA ASP A 73 9.79 16.46 8.55
C ASP A 73 8.58 15.67 8.00
N HIS A 74 8.44 15.62 6.68
CA HIS A 74 7.33 14.97 6.01
C HIS A 74 7.79 13.88 5.05
N PHE A 75 6.84 13.17 4.48
CA PHE A 75 7.09 12.16 3.46
C PHE A 75 6.24 12.46 2.23
N PHE A 76 6.76 12.07 1.08
CA PHE A 76 5.99 12.02 -0.15
C PHE A 76 5.98 10.60 -0.69
N GLN A 77 4.90 10.25 -1.38
CA GLN A 77 4.66 8.91 -1.88
C GLN A 77 4.50 8.97 -3.40
N ILE A 78 5.11 8.01 -4.08
CA ILE A 78 5.02 7.80 -5.52
C ILE A 78 4.39 6.42 -5.76
N ASP A 79 3.25 6.37 -6.45
CA ASP A 79 2.52 5.11 -6.64
C ASP A 79 3.32 4.10 -7.48
N THR A 80 3.96 4.59 -8.55
CA THR A 80 4.97 3.85 -9.31
C THR A 80 6.04 4.78 -9.84
N LEU A 81 7.31 4.43 -9.59
CA LEU A 81 8.47 5.09 -10.16
C LEU A 81 9.15 4.13 -11.15
N LEU A 82 9.21 4.52 -12.42
CA LEU A 82 10.02 3.86 -13.44
C LEU A 82 11.33 4.63 -13.60
N ILE A 83 12.45 3.95 -13.62
CA ILE A 83 13.75 4.58 -13.81
C ILE A 83 14.56 3.79 -14.83
N CYS A 84 15.09 4.47 -15.83
CA CYS A 84 16.05 3.91 -16.77
C CYS A 84 17.26 4.86 -16.90
N THR A 85 18.22 4.51 -17.74
CA THR A 85 19.42 5.35 -17.96
C THR A 85 19.11 6.71 -18.57
N ARG A 86 17.88 6.92 -19.08
CA ARG A 86 17.49 8.13 -19.83
C ARG A 86 16.59 9.07 -19.05
N PHE A 87 15.75 8.55 -18.16
CA PHE A 87 14.79 9.34 -17.39
C PHE A 87 14.28 8.57 -16.17
N ALA A 88 13.68 9.31 -15.25
CA ALA A 88 12.75 8.80 -14.25
C ALA A 88 11.32 9.22 -14.63
N LEU A 89 10.33 8.33 -14.47
CA LEU A 89 8.93 8.58 -14.76
C LEU A 89 8.08 8.24 -13.55
N LEU A 90 7.41 9.24 -13.01
CA LEU A 90 6.41 9.08 -11.96
C LEU A 90 5.06 8.76 -12.60
N LEU A 91 4.41 7.71 -12.12
CA LEU A 91 3.01 7.44 -12.42
C LEU A 91 2.18 7.69 -11.17
N GLU A 92 1.21 8.59 -11.29
CA GLU A 92 0.15 8.82 -10.30
C GLU A 92 -1.11 8.10 -10.78
N ILE A 93 -1.57 7.08 -10.05
CA ILE A 93 -2.61 6.17 -10.52
C ILE A 93 -3.94 6.54 -9.86
N LYS A 94 -4.96 6.84 -10.67
CA LYS A 94 -6.31 7.16 -10.19
C LYS A 94 -7.33 6.15 -10.69
N ASN A 95 -8.07 5.56 -9.76
CA ASN A 95 -9.15 4.62 -10.04
C ASN A 95 -10.54 5.24 -9.87
N TYR A 96 -10.85 6.28 -10.65
CA TYR A 96 -12.16 6.93 -10.59
C TYR A 96 -13.15 6.32 -11.58
N SER A 97 -14.42 6.22 -11.19
CA SER A 97 -15.53 5.83 -12.07
C SER A 97 -16.34 7.04 -12.48
N GLY A 98 -17.08 6.92 -13.59
CA GLY A 98 -17.96 7.97 -14.10
C GLY A 98 -17.24 8.99 -14.97
N THR A 99 -17.85 10.16 -15.10
CA THR A 99 -17.32 11.27 -15.90
C THR A 99 -16.40 12.13 -15.05
N ILE A 100 -15.16 12.31 -15.52
CA ILE A 100 -14.08 13.04 -14.85
C ILE A 100 -13.80 14.29 -15.66
N PHE A 101 -14.28 15.42 -15.16
CA PHE A 101 -14.08 16.72 -15.77
C PHE A 101 -12.91 17.44 -15.09
N PHE A 102 -11.89 17.79 -15.86
CA PHE A 102 -10.78 18.60 -15.40
C PHE A 102 -11.07 20.06 -15.71
N ASP A 103 -11.35 20.84 -14.67
CA ASP A 103 -11.71 22.24 -14.83
C ASP A 103 -10.46 23.14 -14.82
N GLN A 104 -10.21 23.83 -15.92
CA GLN A 104 -9.07 24.74 -16.09
C GLN A 104 -9.18 26.01 -15.23
N PHE A 105 -10.40 26.43 -14.87
CA PHE A 105 -10.62 27.68 -14.15
C PHE A 105 -10.38 27.51 -12.66
N THR A 106 -10.92 26.44 -12.07
CA THR A 106 -10.75 26.15 -10.64
C THR A 106 -9.58 25.23 -10.33
N ASN A 107 -8.98 24.60 -11.34
CA ASN A 107 -7.95 23.57 -11.19
C ASN A 107 -8.42 22.35 -10.38
N GLN A 108 -9.72 22.09 -10.40
CA GLN A 108 -10.35 20.95 -9.74
C GLN A 108 -10.58 19.80 -10.72
N LEU A 109 -10.63 18.60 -10.16
CA LEU A 109 -11.20 17.42 -10.81
C LEU A 109 -12.63 17.26 -10.30
N ILE A 110 -13.60 17.34 -11.19
CA ILE A 110 -15.02 17.16 -10.88
C ILE A 110 -15.44 15.79 -11.39
N ARG A 111 -15.97 14.96 -10.49
CA ARG A 111 -16.50 13.64 -10.82
C ARG A 111 -18.02 13.67 -10.80
N THR A 112 -18.64 13.19 -11.88
CA THR A 112 -20.07 12.91 -11.94
C THR A 112 -20.30 11.41 -12.04
N LEU A 113 -20.97 10.84 -11.05
CA LEU A 113 -21.32 9.41 -10.98
C LEU A 113 -22.69 9.25 -10.33
N ASN A 114 -23.63 8.56 -10.99
CA ASN A 114 -24.99 8.35 -10.49
C ASN A 114 -25.67 9.65 -10.03
N GLN A 115 -25.60 10.70 -10.86
CA GLN A 115 -26.11 12.06 -10.58
C GLN A 115 -25.44 12.79 -9.39
N LYS A 116 -24.49 12.16 -8.70
CA LYS A 116 -23.69 12.79 -7.64
C LYS A 116 -22.49 13.49 -8.26
N ILE A 117 -22.30 14.76 -7.87
CA ILE A 117 -21.15 15.58 -8.25
C ILE A 117 -20.23 15.71 -7.04
N GLU A 118 -18.94 15.42 -7.22
CA GLU A 118 -17.92 15.53 -6.19
C GLU A 118 -16.68 16.21 -6.77
N ALA A 119 -16.14 17.19 -6.04
CA ALA A 119 -14.92 17.88 -6.41
C ALA A 119 -13.71 17.30 -5.65
N PHE A 120 -12.59 17.16 -6.35
CA PHE A 120 -11.32 16.69 -5.83
C PHE A 120 -10.17 17.59 -6.32
N PRO A 121 -9.05 17.65 -5.59
CA PRO A 121 -7.83 18.26 -6.11
C PRO A 121 -7.38 17.57 -7.41
N CYS A 122 -6.94 18.35 -8.39
CA CYS A 122 -6.46 17.78 -9.65
C CYS A 122 -5.15 16.99 -9.45
N PRO A 123 -5.08 15.72 -9.90
CA PRO A 123 -3.94 14.82 -9.69
C PRO A 123 -2.66 15.29 -10.39
N LEU A 124 -2.75 16.12 -11.44
CA LEU A 124 -1.58 16.69 -12.10
C LEU A 124 -0.73 17.54 -11.14
N TYR A 125 -1.36 18.29 -10.25
CA TYR A 125 -0.63 19.09 -9.26
C TYR A 125 0.05 18.21 -8.21
N GLN A 126 -0.57 17.09 -7.85
CA GLN A 126 0.01 16.11 -6.95
C GLN A 126 1.32 15.54 -7.54
N VAL A 127 1.27 15.04 -8.79
CA VAL A 127 2.46 14.44 -9.41
C VAL A 127 3.53 15.47 -9.78
N LYS A 128 3.15 16.70 -10.12
CA LYS A 128 4.11 17.82 -10.31
C LYS A 128 4.87 18.14 -9.02
N ARG A 129 4.18 18.13 -7.87
CA ARG A 129 4.82 18.31 -6.56
C ARG A 129 5.76 17.15 -6.24
N GLN A 130 5.33 15.90 -6.44
CA GLN A 130 6.18 14.72 -6.25
C GLN A 130 7.43 14.77 -7.15
N LYS A 131 7.30 15.24 -8.40
CA LYS A 131 8.44 15.45 -9.32
C LYS A 131 9.46 16.44 -8.75
N LEU A 132 9.00 17.56 -8.16
CA LEU A 132 9.90 18.52 -7.51
C LEU A 132 10.62 17.90 -6.31
N GLN A 133 9.90 17.16 -5.47
CA GLN A 133 10.45 16.48 -4.30
C GLN A 133 11.46 15.40 -4.69
N LEU A 134 11.16 14.59 -5.71
CA LEU A 134 12.11 13.60 -6.24
C LEU A 134 13.36 14.26 -6.84
N LYS A 135 13.20 15.39 -7.54
CA LYS A 135 14.34 16.16 -8.08
C LYS A 135 15.28 16.60 -6.95
N GLN A 136 14.73 17.15 -5.88
CA GLN A 136 15.52 17.57 -4.70
C GLN A 136 16.17 16.38 -4.01
N TRP A 137 15.44 15.27 -3.86
CA TRP A 137 15.97 14.04 -3.30
C TRP A 137 17.18 13.53 -4.11
N LEU A 138 17.04 13.42 -5.44
CA LEU A 138 18.12 12.97 -6.34
C LEU A 138 19.33 13.91 -6.34
N ALA A 139 19.10 15.23 -6.22
CA ALA A 139 20.19 16.19 -6.12
C ALA A 139 21.07 15.96 -4.88
N GLY A 140 20.47 15.52 -3.76
CA GLY A 140 21.21 15.12 -2.56
C GLY A 140 22.17 13.93 -2.77
N PHE A 141 21.95 13.13 -3.81
CA PHE A 141 22.83 12.02 -4.22
C PHE A 141 23.75 12.38 -5.41
N GLY A 142 23.88 13.67 -5.74
CA GLY A 142 24.73 14.14 -6.83
C GLY A 142 24.13 13.96 -8.22
N ILE A 143 22.84 13.67 -8.34
CA ILE A 143 22.17 13.42 -9.62
C ILE A 143 21.33 14.62 -10.00
N LEU A 144 21.94 15.50 -10.79
CA LEU A 144 21.37 16.81 -11.11
C LEU A 144 20.64 16.83 -12.47
N ASN A 145 21.06 15.97 -13.40
CA ASN A 145 20.67 16.09 -14.81
C ASN A 145 19.72 15.00 -15.31
N LEU A 146 19.28 14.06 -14.47
CA LEU A 146 18.34 13.02 -14.88
C LEU A 146 16.97 13.66 -15.21
N PRO A 147 16.45 13.56 -16.45
CA PRO A 147 15.12 14.01 -16.79
C PRO A 147 14.07 13.29 -15.93
N ILE A 148 13.14 14.05 -15.34
CA ILE A 148 12.03 13.51 -14.55
C ILE A 148 10.73 13.83 -15.27
N GLU A 149 10.03 12.80 -15.73
CA GLU A 149 8.71 12.86 -16.34
C GLU A 149 7.63 12.46 -15.36
N HIS A 150 6.39 12.78 -15.69
CA HIS A 150 5.23 12.40 -14.90
C HIS A 150 4.02 12.12 -15.79
N LEU A 151 3.19 11.17 -15.37
CA LEU A 151 1.88 10.89 -15.95
C LEU A 151 0.87 10.62 -14.84
N VAL A 152 -0.35 11.13 -15.03
CA VAL A 152 -1.52 10.65 -14.32
C VAL A 152 -2.13 9.53 -15.14
N VAL A 153 -2.29 8.36 -14.55
CA VAL A 153 -2.83 7.18 -15.21
C VAL A 153 -4.18 6.83 -14.61
N MET A 154 -5.21 6.92 -15.44
CA MET A 154 -6.58 6.53 -15.12
C MET A 154 -6.71 5.02 -15.28
N SER A 155 -6.75 4.29 -14.16
CA SER A 155 -6.78 2.82 -14.15
C SER A 155 -8.15 2.24 -14.46
N ASN A 156 -9.21 3.02 -14.26
CA ASN A 156 -10.56 2.59 -14.62
C ASN A 156 -10.79 2.84 -16.12
N SER A 157 -10.96 1.76 -16.87
CA SER A 157 -11.17 1.83 -18.30
C SER A 157 -12.51 2.44 -18.72
N SER A 158 -13.50 2.43 -17.81
CA SER A 158 -14.84 2.96 -18.05
C SER A 158 -15.00 4.42 -17.64
N SER A 159 -13.94 5.07 -17.18
CA SER A 159 -13.98 6.52 -16.90
C SER A 159 -14.02 7.33 -18.19
N ILE A 160 -14.78 8.43 -18.19
CA ILE A 160 -14.85 9.35 -19.33
C ILE A 160 -14.07 10.60 -18.93
N LEU A 161 -13.00 10.95 -19.67
CA LEU A 161 -12.20 12.13 -19.39
C LEU A 161 -12.70 13.31 -20.23
N GLN A 162 -12.96 14.44 -19.57
CA GLN A 162 -13.42 15.67 -20.19
C GLN A 162 -12.65 16.86 -19.61
N THR A 163 -12.63 17.96 -20.35
CA THR A 163 -12.03 19.23 -19.94
C THR A 163 -12.78 20.35 -20.64
N ASN A 164 -12.56 21.60 -20.24
CA ASN A 164 -13.04 22.77 -20.97
C ASN A 164 -12.46 22.77 -22.40
N GLU A 165 -13.23 23.33 -23.35
CA GLU A 165 -12.80 23.53 -24.74
C GLU A 165 -11.50 24.35 -24.79
N GLY A 166 -10.54 23.92 -25.62
CA GLY A 166 -9.22 24.54 -25.76
C GLY A 166 -8.16 24.07 -24.74
N ASN A 167 -8.55 23.24 -23.75
CA ASN A 167 -7.65 22.70 -22.73
C ASN A 167 -7.23 21.24 -23.00
N GLU A 168 -7.38 20.72 -24.22
CA GLU A 168 -7.14 19.31 -24.57
C GLU A 168 -5.69 18.89 -24.35
N HIS A 169 -4.76 19.85 -24.30
CA HIS A 169 -3.35 19.61 -24.00
C HIS A 169 -3.12 18.99 -22.60
N ILE A 170 -4.08 19.11 -21.68
CA ILE A 170 -4.05 18.44 -20.37
C ILE A 170 -3.90 16.92 -20.51
N PHE A 171 -4.46 16.32 -21.56
CA PHE A 171 -4.40 14.88 -21.83
C PHE A 171 -3.03 14.38 -22.31
N LYS A 172 -2.05 15.28 -22.49
CA LYS A 172 -0.64 14.86 -22.61
C LYS A 172 -0.07 14.37 -21.28
N GLY A 173 -0.59 14.89 -20.16
CA GLY A 173 -0.19 14.49 -18.81
C GLY A 173 -1.16 13.52 -18.13
N ILE A 174 -2.32 13.26 -18.75
CA ILE A 174 -3.38 12.40 -18.20
C ILE A 174 -3.82 11.39 -19.27
N ILE A 175 -3.61 10.11 -18.98
CA ILE A 175 -3.90 9.03 -19.92
C ILE A 175 -4.70 7.91 -19.24
N HIS A 176 -5.38 7.09 -20.04
CA HIS A 176 -5.87 5.80 -19.56
C HIS A 176 -4.74 4.75 -19.55
N GLY A 177 -4.90 3.74 -18.69
CA GLY A 177 -3.93 2.65 -18.56
C GLY A 177 -3.56 1.95 -19.89
N TRP A 178 -4.51 1.77 -20.80
CA TRP A 178 -4.23 1.14 -22.10
C TRP A 178 -3.31 1.95 -23.02
N LYS A 179 -3.11 3.25 -22.77
CA LYS A 179 -2.14 4.10 -23.51
C LYS A 179 -0.76 4.14 -22.87
N LEU A 180 -0.56 3.46 -21.72
CA LEU A 180 0.65 3.59 -20.92
C LEU A 180 1.91 3.15 -21.68
N ILE A 181 1.88 2.00 -22.35
CA ILE A 181 3.06 1.45 -23.04
C ILE A 181 3.49 2.33 -24.22
N PRO A 182 2.58 2.69 -25.17
CA PRO A 182 2.94 3.63 -26.23
C PRO A 182 3.48 4.98 -25.70
N GLU A 183 2.94 5.47 -24.58
CA GLU A 183 3.39 6.75 -24.01
C GLU A 183 4.78 6.65 -23.36
N ILE A 184 5.08 5.54 -22.69
CA ILE A 184 6.44 5.26 -22.17
C ILE A 184 7.43 5.18 -23.33
N GLU A 185 7.11 4.46 -24.41
CA GLU A 185 7.96 4.37 -25.59
C GLU A 185 8.18 5.75 -26.26
N ARG A 186 7.14 6.58 -26.33
CA ARG A 186 7.23 7.95 -26.84
C ARG A 186 8.19 8.81 -26.00
N ILE A 187 8.05 8.77 -24.68
CA ILE A 187 8.95 9.46 -23.74
C ILE A 187 10.39 8.94 -23.91
N ASP A 188 10.53 7.63 -24.02
CA ASP A 188 11.80 6.94 -24.13
C ASP A 188 12.57 7.35 -25.40
N GLN A 189 11.87 7.49 -26.52
CA GLN A 189 12.41 8.02 -27.78
C GLN A 189 12.83 9.49 -27.64
N LEU A 190 11.99 10.32 -27.02
CA LEU A 190 12.29 11.75 -26.79
C LEU A 190 13.52 11.96 -25.91
N ARG A 191 13.77 11.06 -24.95
CA ARG A 191 14.87 11.16 -23.98
C ARG A 191 16.12 10.36 -24.34
N LYS A 192 16.18 9.73 -25.52
CA LYS A 192 17.36 9.00 -26.03
C LYS A 192 18.73 9.68 -25.85
N PRO A 193 18.89 11.01 -26.02
CA PRO A 193 20.20 11.65 -25.95
C PRO A 193 20.86 11.63 -24.56
N PHE A 194 20.09 11.56 -23.47
CA PHE A 194 20.62 11.62 -22.11
C PHE A 194 20.93 10.21 -21.60
N LYS A 195 22.12 9.96 -21.04
CA LYS A 195 22.43 8.67 -20.40
C LYS A 195 23.19 8.86 -19.09
N ILE A 196 22.59 8.47 -17.98
CA ILE A 196 23.33 8.18 -16.74
C ILE A 196 24.00 6.81 -16.87
N ALA A 197 25.18 6.65 -16.25
CA ALA A 197 25.88 5.37 -16.23
C ALA A 197 25.03 4.28 -15.53
N PRO A 198 24.96 3.04 -16.06
CA PRO A 198 24.16 1.97 -15.46
C PRO A 198 24.47 1.70 -13.98
N GLN A 199 25.75 1.76 -13.58
CA GLN A 199 26.16 1.54 -12.19
C GLN A 199 25.68 2.66 -11.26
N ALA A 200 25.63 3.90 -11.75
CA ALA A 200 25.06 5.01 -10.98
C ALA A 200 23.53 4.83 -10.83
N LEU A 201 22.86 4.31 -11.86
CA LEU A 201 21.43 4.01 -11.81
C LEU A 201 21.08 2.93 -10.78
N GLU A 202 21.88 1.87 -10.70
CA GLU A 202 21.73 0.82 -9.68
C GLU A 202 21.84 1.39 -8.27
N LYS A 203 22.87 2.21 -8.01
CA LYS A 203 23.06 2.89 -6.72
C LYS A 203 21.88 3.79 -6.36
N VAL A 204 21.25 4.44 -7.33
CA VAL A 204 20.03 5.23 -7.11
C VAL A 204 18.87 4.35 -6.71
N ALA A 205 18.63 3.27 -7.45
CA ALA A 205 17.55 2.34 -7.16
C ALA A 205 17.71 1.77 -5.75
N GLU A 206 18.91 1.34 -5.37
CA GLU A 206 19.20 0.87 -4.01
C GLU A 206 18.99 1.96 -2.95
N SER A 207 19.47 3.17 -3.19
CA SER A 207 19.31 4.29 -2.26
C SER A 207 17.83 4.65 -2.05
N LEU A 208 17.02 4.61 -3.11
CA LEU A 208 15.58 4.82 -3.04
C LEU A 208 14.91 3.74 -2.20
N LEU A 209 15.30 2.47 -2.37
CA LEU A 209 14.77 1.37 -1.56
C LEU A 209 15.18 1.45 -0.09
N ASN A 210 16.43 1.82 0.19
CA ASN A 210 16.92 1.98 1.56
C ASN A 210 16.26 3.17 2.26
N ALA A 211 15.91 4.23 1.53
CA ALA A 211 15.19 5.39 2.08
C ALA A 211 13.67 5.15 2.19
N HIS A 212 13.14 4.08 1.59
CA HIS A 212 11.72 3.79 1.63
C HIS A 212 11.25 3.54 3.07
N THR A 213 10.29 4.33 3.52
CA THR A 213 9.66 4.14 4.83
C THR A 213 8.15 3.95 4.66
N PRO A 214 7.64 2.70 4.76
CA PRO A 214 6.21 2.41 4.65
C PRO A 214 5.37 3.21 5.66
N GLU A 215 4.18 3.62 5.24
CA GLU A 215 3.22 4.23 6.16
C GLU A 215 2.70 3.19 7.17
N ASN A 216 2.89 3.46 8.47
CA ASN A 216 2.58 2.54 9.56
C ASN A 216 1.84 3.24 10.73
N PRO A 217 0.64 3.81 10.52
CA PRO A 217 -0.08 4.56 11.56
C PRO A 217 -0.64 3.64 12.65
N ASP A 218 -0.74 4.15 13.87
CA ASP A 218 -1.55 3.53 14.93
C ASP A 218 -3.03 3.56 14.53
N ILE A 219 -3.53 2.42 14.04
CA ILE A 219 -4.87 2.33 13.45
C ILE A 219 -5.97 2.46 14.52
N LEU A 220 -5.69 2.03 15.75
CA LEU A 220 -6.63 2.14 16.85
C LEU A 220 -6.74 3.59 17.29
N LYS A 221 -5.61 4.33 17.38
CA LYS A 221 -5.65 5.77 17.62
C LYS A 221 -6.29 6.55 16.48
N LEU A 222 -6.00 6.18 15.23
CA LEU A 222 -6.55 6.86 14.05
C LEU A 222 -8.09 6.86 14.04
N PHE A 223 -8.70 5.74 14.42
CA PHE A 223 -10.17 5.60 14.48
C PHE A 223 -10.75 5.77 15.88
N GLU A 224 -9.93 6.13 16.87
CA GLU A 224 -10.32 6.31 18.28
C GLU A 224 -11.00 5.07 18.89
N ILE A 225 -10.43 3.88 18.64
CA ILE A 225 -10.98 2.60 19.10
C ILE A 225 -10.22 2.10 20.33
N PRO A 226 -10.90 1.91 21.49
CA PRO A 226 -10.31 1.26 22.64
C PRO A 226 -9.86 -0.17 22.33
N ALA A 227 -8.70 -0.57 22.86
CA ALA A 227 -8.19 -1.95 22.73
C ALA A 227 -9.19 -3.01 23.22
N ALA A 228 -10.02 -2.67 24.21
CA ALA A 228 -11.04 -3.56 24.78
C ALA A 228 -12.16 -3.93 23.78
N ASP A 229 -12.37 -3.12 22.74
CA ASP A 229 -13.43 -3.36 21.73
C ASP A 229 -12.97 -4.35 20.64
N ILE A 230 -11.69 -4.73 20.65
CA ILE A 230 -11.11 -5.68 19.72
C ILE A 230 -11.39 -7.10 20.19
N LYS A 231 -12.21 -7.83 19.42
CA LYS A 231 -12.48 -9.25 19.67
C LYS A 231 -11.18 -10.07 19.58
N ILE A 232 -10.91 -10.81 20.66
CA ILE A 232 -9.78 -11.71 20.81
C ILE A 232 -10.13 -13.15 20.40
N GLY A 233 -9.10 -13.93 20.10
CA GLY A 233 -9.19 -15.32 19.65
C GLY A 233 -8.78 -15.50 18.18
N VAL A 234 -8.87 -16.75 17.73
CA VAL A 234 -8.53 -17.15 16.37
C VAL A 234 -9.76 -17.12 15.47
N ALA A 235 -9.68 -16.38 14.37
CA ALA A 235 -10.75 -16.35 13.37
C ALA A 235 -10.68 -17.56 12.43
N CYS A 236 -11.83 -18.13 12.09
CA CYS A 236 -11.94 -19.21 11.12
C CYS A 236 -11.52 -18.74 9.72
N PRO A 237 -10.58 -19.44 9.03
CA PRO A 237 -10.19 -19.06 7.69
C PRO A 237 -11.32 -19.21 6.66
N GLY A 238 -12.28 -20.13 6.89
CA GLY A 238 -13.46 -20.33 6.05
C GLY A 238 -14.54 -19.28 6.28
N CYS A 239 -15.29 -19.38 7.38
CA CYS A 239 -16.47 -18.52 7.62
C CYS A 239 -16.19 -17.23 8.42
N LYS A 240 -14.92 -16.96 8.79
CA LYS A 240 -14.50 -15.78 9.56
C LYS A 240 -15.11 -15.67 10.97
N SER A 241 -15.84 -16.69 11.45
CA SER A 241 -16.31 -16.75 12.85
C SER A 241 -15.13 -16.75 13.82
N LEU A 242 -15.33 -16.16 14.99
CA LEU A 242 -14.31 -15.98 16.02
C LEU A 242 -14.99 -16.04 17.39
N PRO A 243 -14.42 -16.75 18.39
CA PRO A 243 -13.18 -17.51 18.33
C PRO A 243 -13.36 -18.98 17.86
N MET A 244 -12.33 -19.55 17.24
CA MET A 244 -12.16 -21.00 17.07
C MET A 244 -11.69 -21.66 18.37
N LYS A 245 -12.05 -22.92 18.59
CA LYS A 245 -11.58 -23.73 19.74
C LYS A 245 -10.29 -24.48 19.40
N ARG A 246 -9.31 -24.50 20.29
CA ARG A 246 -8.11 -25.31 20.13
C ARG A 246 -8.33 -26.74 20.64
N ILE A 247 -8.32 -27.72 19.75
CA ILE A 247 -8.55 -29.14 20.03
C ILE A 247 -7.39 -29.97 19.47
N ARG A 248 -6.70 -30.73 20.33
CA ARG A 248 -5.62 -31.68 19.96
C ARG A 248 -4.63 -31.10 18.93
N GLY A 249 -4.08 -29.92 19.21
CA GLY A 249 -3.07 -29.28 18.36
C GLY A 249 -3.61 -28.56 17.11
N SER A 250 -4.93 -28.39 16.98
CA SER A 250 -5.56 -27.73 15.83
C SER A 250 -6.66 -26.78 16.27
N TRP A 251 -6.99 -25.82 15.41
CA TRP A 251 -8.13 -24.91 15.57
C TRP A 251 -9.36 -25.49 14.89
N TYR A 252 -10.46 -25.56 15.61
CA TYR A 252 -11.75 -26.07 15.16
C TYR A 252 -12.80 -24.96 15.20
N CYS A 253 -13.48 -24.75 14.07
CA CYS A 253 -14.59 -23.81 13.96
C CYS A 253 -15.90 -24.52 14.28
N GLU A 254 -16.66 -24.03 15.27
CA GLU A 254 -17.94 -24.65 15.62
C GLU A 254 -19.07 -24.32 14.63
N ILE A 255 -18.91 -23.24 13.85
CA ILE A 255 -19.93 -22.77 12.90
C ILE A 255 -19.87 -23.55 11.59
N CYS A 256 -18.70 -23.63 10.94
CA CYS A 256 -18.55 -24.30 9.65
C CYS A 256 -17.76 -25.62 9.71
N ARG A 257 -17.35 -26.05 10.92
CA ARG A 257 -16.62 -27.31 11.18
C ARG A 257 -15.26 -27.46 10.50
N LEU A 258 -14.76 -26.38 9.89
CA LEU A 258 -13.41 -26.33 9.34
C LEU A 258 -12.36 -26.51 10.46
N ARG A 259 -11.35 -27.31 10.15
CA ARG A 259 -10.17 -27.54 11.00
C ARG A 259 -8.93 -26.94 10.34
N SER A 260 -8.13 -26.17 11.08
CA SER A 260 -6.87 -25.61 10.60
C SER A 260 -5.79 -25.77 11.66
N ARG A 261 -4.56 -26.12 11.24
CA ARG A 261 -3.42 -26.24 12.16
C ARG A 261 -2.79 -24.87 12.46
N ASP A 262 -2.92 -23.94 11.54
CA ASP A 262 -2.15 -22.70 11.41
C ASP A 262 -2.99 -21.42 11.46
N ALA A 263 -4.31 -21.49 11.73
CA ALA A 263 -5.18 -20.30 11.79
C ALA A 263 -4.69 -19.23 12.79
N HIS A 264 -3.95 -19.64 13.82
CA HIS A 264 -3.28 -18.75 14.76
C HIS A 264 -2.25 -17.83 14.11
N MET A 265 -1.60 -18.23 13.02
CA MET A 265 -0.61 -17.40 12.30
C MET A 265 -1.24 -16.07 11.87
N LYS A 266 -2.43 -16.14 11.25
CA LYS A 266 -3.17 -14.92 10.89
C LYS A 266 -3.57 -14.14 12.12
N ALA A 267 -4.04 -14.81 13.18
CA ALA A 267 -4.46 -14.12 14.40
C ALA A 267 -3.31 -13.32 15.01
N ILE A 268 -2.10 -13.90 15.10
CA ILE A 268 -0.91 -13.24 15.63
C ILE A 268 -0.45 -12.10 14.72
N ASN A 269 -0.52 -12.26 13.40
CA ASN A 269 -0.26 -11.16 12.47
C ASN A 269 -1.27 -10.01 12.65
N ASP A 270 -2.55 -10.31 12.84
CA ASP A 270 -3.57 -9.29 13.14
C ASP A 270 -3.27 -8.56 14.47
N TYR A 271 -2.74 -9.27 15.48
CA TYR A 271 -2.30 -8.64 16.73
C TYR A 271 -1.23 -7.58 16.46
N PHE A 272 -0.16 -7.94 15.75
CA PHE A 272 0.92 -6.99 15.46
C PHE A 272 0.45 -5.80 14.61
N LEU A 273 -0.47 -6.04 13.67
CA LEU A 273 -1.07 -4.98 12.85
C LEU A 273 -1.87 -3.98 13.68
N LEU A 274 -2.62 -4.45 14.67
CA LEU A 274 -3.53 -3.62 15.46
C LEU A 274 -2.84 -2.92 16.63
N PHE A 275 -2.06 -3.64 17.42
CA PHE A 275 -1.51 -3.10 18.67
C PHE A 275 -0.13 -2.47 18.50
N GLN A 276 0.66 -2.89 17.50
CA GLN A 276 2.03 -2.40 17.26
C GLN A 276 2.95 -2.44 18.48
N THR A 277 2.63 -3.31 19.43
CA THR A 277 3.43 -3.58 20.62
C THR A 277 4.18 -4.89 20.46
N GLY A 278 5.17 -5.06 21.34
CA GLY A 278 5.73 -6.39 21.59
C GLY A 278 4.65 -7.34 22.10
N LEU A 279 4.81 -8.63 21.81
CA LEU A 279 3.91 -9.70 22.18
C LEU A 279 4.64 -10.66 23.14
N THR A 280 4.16 -10.77 24.36
CA THR A 280 4.64 -11.75 25.35
C THR A 280 3.86 -13.06 25.26
N ASN A 281 4.39 -14.12 25.88
CA ASN A 281 3.66 -15.39 26.01
C ASN A 281 2.31 -15.19 26.74
N ARG A 282 2.26 -14.33 27.75
CA ARG A 282 1.04 -14.02 28.50
C ARG A 282 0.00 -13.35 27.60
N GLU A 283 0.38 -12.31 26.88
CA GLU A 283 -0.51 -11.61 25.96
C GLU A 283 -0.98 -12.53 24.83
N LEU A 284 -0.11 -13.41 24.30
CA LEU A 284 -0.51 -14.40 23.30
C LEU A 284 -1.59 -15.34 23.83
N ARG A 285 -1.43 -15.82 25.07
CA ARG A 285 -2.39 -16.71 25.72
C ARG A 285 -3.75 -16.06 25.90
N GLU A 286 -3.75 -14.84 26.43
CA GLU A 286 -4.96 -14.02 26.57
C GLU A 286 -5.59 -13.80 25.20
N TYR A 287 -4.81 -13.36 24.22
CA TYR A 287 -5.28 -13.03 22.87
C TYR A 287 -5.79 -14.24 22.07
N LEU A 288 -5.26 -15.45 22.27
CA LEU A 288 -5.68 -16.65 21.54
C LEU A 288 -6.63 -17.56 22.33
N HIS A 289 -7.00 -17.19 23.56
CA HIS A 289 -7.73 -18.05 24.50
C HIS A 289 -7.02 -19.39 24.78
N ILE A 290 -5.70 -19.35 25.01
CA ILE A 290 -4.89 -20.52 25.35
C ILE A 290 -4.48 -20.43 26.82
N THR A 291 -4.69 -21.49 27.60
CA THR A 291 -4.32 -21.52 29.03
C THR A 291 -2.85 -21.92 29.24
N SER A 292 -2.34 -22.88 28.47
CA SER A 292 -1.00 -23.46 28.61
C SER A 292 0.11 -22.54 28.08
N SER A 293 1.07 -22.22 28.95
CA SER A 293 2.29 -21.47 28.59
C SER A 293 3.18 -22.25 27.61
N HIS A 294 3.26 -23.57 27.75
CA HIS A 294 4.04 -24.44 26.86
C HIS A 294 3.50 -24.39 25.43
N VAL A 295 2.18 -24.51 25.26
CA VAL A 295 1.53 -24.42 23.94
C VAL A 295 1.78 -23.07 23.27
N ALA A 296 1.71 -21.98 24.04
CA ALA A 296 2.01 -20.65 23.52
C ALA A 296 3.49 -20.52 23.11
N SER A 297 4.42 -21.06 23.90
CA SER A 297 5.86 -21.10 23.55
C SER A 297 6.12 -21.92 22.29
N ASP A 298 5.46 -23.07 22.13
CA ASP A 298 5.59 -23.91 20.94
C ASP A 298 5.14 -23.16 19.69
N ILE A 299 3.97 -22.50 19.75
CA ILE A 299 3.46 -21.65 18.65
C ILE A 299 4.49 -20.57 18.30
N LEU A 300 4.97 -19.81 19.29
CA LEU A 300 5.92 -18.72 19.07
C LEU A 300 7.24 -19.21 18.48
N SER A 301 7.71 -20.40 18.89
CA SER A 301 8.94 -21.00 18.36
C SER A 301 8.82 -21.42 16.89
N GLN A 302 7.63 -21.85 16.46
CA GLN A 302 7.36 -22.27 15.09
C GLN A 302 7.24 -21.09 14.12
N MET A 303 6.91 -19.89 14.62
CA MET A 303 6.68 -18.71 13.79
C MET A 303 7.95 -18.02 13.30
N ASN A 304 9.12 -18.36 13.85
CA ASN A 304 10.41 -17.73 13.52
C ASN A 304 10.36 -16.18 13.55
N ILE A 305 9.64 -15.62 14.53
CA ILE A 305 9.50 -14.17 14.70
C ILE A 305 10.63 -13.63 15.60
N PRO A 306 11.16 -12.43 15.28
CA PRO A 306 12.24 -11.84 16.05
C PRO A 306 11.78 -11.49 17.48
N PHE A 307 12.69 -11.61 18.43
CA PHE A 307 12.40 -11.34 19.84
C PHE A 307 13.61 -10.73 20.54
N THR A 308 13.32 -10.01 21.63
CA THR A 308 14.32 -9.53 22.59
C THR A 308 14.09 -10.21 23.95
N GLY A 309 15.05 -10.05 24.86
CA GLY A 309 14.96 -10.59 26.22
C GLY A 309 15.26 -12.09 26.31
N LYS A 310 15.32 -12.59 27.54
CA LYS A 310 15.65 -14.00 27.84
C LYS A 310 14.52 -14.65 28.64
N ARG A 311 14.20 -15.90 28.29
CA ARG A 311 13.24 -16.76 29.02
C ARG A 311 11.90 -16.06 29.27
N ARG A 312 11.64 -15.63 30.52
CA ARG A 312 10.38 -15.02 30.97
C ARG A 312 10.19 -13.59 30.51
N ASP A 313 11.28 -12.88 30.23
CA ASP A 313 11.28 -11.48 29.79
C ASP A 313 11.31 -11.39 28.25
N ARG A 314 10.95 -12.49 27.57
CA ARG A 314 10.98 -12.56 26.12
C ARG A 314 9.77 -11.82 25.53
N VAL A 315 10.06 -10.89 24.63
CA VAL A 315 9.07 -10.09 23.91
C VAL A 315 9.26 -10.32 22.41
N TYR A 316 8.19 -10.65 21.70
CA TYR A 316 8.21 -10.97 20.28
C TYR A 316 7.65 -9.83 19.44
N TYR A 317 8.13 -9.67 18.21
CA TYR A 317 7.78 -8.53 17.36
C TYR A 317 7.53 -8.99 15.92
N SER A 318 6.81 -8.16 15.15
CA SER A 318 6.59 -8.43 13.73
C SER A 318 7.92 -8.41 12.96
N LEU A 319 8.00 -9.23 11.92
CA LEU A 319 9.06 -9.12 10.90
C LEU A 319 9.02 -7.71 10.30
N GLY A 320 10.15 -7.00 10.30
CA GLY A 320 10.29 -5.61 9.81
C GLY A 320 10.18 -4.50 10.87
N THR A 321 10.17 -4.84 12.16
CA THR A 321 10.14 -3.87 13.28
C THR A 321 11.51 -3.60 13.91
N TYR A 322 12.59 -4.01 13.23
CA TYR A 322 13.97 -3.89 13.70
C TYR A 322 14.89 -3.41 12.60
#